data_AF-A0A5B9M8E6-F1
#
_entry.id   AF-A0A5B9M8E6-F1
#
_cell.length_a   1.000
_cell.length_b   1.000
_cell.length_c   1.000
_cell.angle_alpha   90.00
_cell.angle_beta   90.00
_cell.angle_gamma   90.00
#
_symmetry.space_group_name_H-M   'P 1'
#
loop_
_entity.id
_entity.type
_entity.pdbx_description
1 polymer ?
#
loop_
_entity_poly.entity_id
_entity_poly.type
_entity_poly.pdbx_seq_one_letter_code
_entity_poly.pdbx_strand_id
1 'polypeptide(L)'
;MIAAMTGATLLMVSLASTVIISTSLVEPTDEDGRRTRDRVISDRINHDLRYATQIDATGSYSVSVERPDLGNQSQTLVYEAYLNGLTRSVSGGESTQLDPAAPSVNLHVDGYTAPTAGLQTMRPRIRAVSTAVTGGWSSSSLTIDLPDGARPGDLLLLAVVSRNAFFVSASPSGWQDLDYRFNTGILLELYGQWMTASTPGTYTLNYFWGGDLAVAMLAIEHANSSWPFGWAGASSGTSVAGVASTYPRPLENTATIGERTLNLQFIASTRAPTPQTSLGIASFTDCVNRVGSPGTTGECSLGIASRTGPMPSLTTTPHVLHQQSASWVTIAVEVEGDDE
;
A
#
# COMPACT_ATOMS: atom_id res chain seq x y z
N MET A 1 -42.50 -24.58 24.55
CA MET A 1 -41.30 -24.11 25.30
C MET A 1 -40.01 -24.74 24.76
N ILE A 2 -39.87 -24.79 23.42
CA ILE A 2 -38.64 -25.18 22.70
C ILE A 2 -38.38 -24.14 21.59
N ALA A 3 -39.43 -23.49 21.07
CA ALA A 3 -39.32 -22.35 20.15
C ALA A 3 -38.70 -21.05 20.73
N ALA A 4 -38.60 -20.92 22.05
CA ALA A 4 -38.02 -19.72 22.68
C ALA A 4 -36.48 -19.78 22.80
N MET A 5 -35.89 -20.99 22.78
CA MET A 5 -34.43 -21.13 22.84
C MET A 5 -33.77 -21.02 21.46
N THR A 6 -34.45 -21.42 20.38
CA THR A 6 -33.91 -21.31 19.02
C THR A 6 -33.87 -19.85 18.51
N GLY A 7 -34.79 -19.00 19.00
CA GLY A 7 -34.78 -17.56 18.70
C GLY A 7 -33.63 -16.81 19.36
N ALA A 8 -33.18 -17.25 20.55
CA ALA A 8 -32.07 -16.62 21.26
C ALA A 8 -30.70 -16.98 20.65
N THR A 9 -30.52 -18.18 20.10
CA THR A 9 -29.26 -18.58 19.45
C THR A 9 -29.10 -17.93 18.07
N LEU A 10 -30.19 -17.72 17.33
CA LEU A 10 -30.16 -16.95 16.08
C LEU A 10 -29.97 -15.44 16.33
N LEU A 11 -30.46 -14.91 17.45
CA LEU A 11 -30.18 -13.53 17.85
C LEU A 11 -28.73 -13.33 18.30
N MET A 12 -28.09 -14.33 18.92
CA MET A 12 -26.67 -14.25 19.29
C MET A 12 -25.72 -14.47 18.11
N VAL A 13 -26.13 -15.19 17.07
CA VAL A 13 -25.36 -15.29 15.82
C VAL A 13 -25.60 -14.08 14.90
N SER A 14 -26.77 -13.42 14.96
CA SER A 14 -27.00 -12.15 14.25
C SER A 14 -26.41 -10.92 14.98
N LEU A 15 -26.22 -10.98 16.30
CA LEU A 15 -25.42 -10.00 17.05
C LEU A 15 -23.91 -10.20 16.89
N ALA A 16 -23.44 -11.36 16.43
CA ALA A 16 -22.05 -11.54 16.02
C ALA A 16 -21.76 -10.99 14.60
N SER A 17 -22.80 -10.64 13.85
CA SER A 17 -22.71 -10.18 12.45
C SER A 17 -23.24 -8.75 12.23
N THR A 18 -23.54 -8.01 13.30
CA THR A 18 -23.88 -6.58 13.18
C THR A 18 -23.18 -5.76 14.25
N VAL A 19 -22.40 -4.77 13.79
CA VAL A 19 -21.81 -3.68 14.56
C VAL A 19 -20.51 -4.01 15.32
N ILE A 20 -19.41 -4.15 14.58
CA ILE A 20 -18.18 -3.40 14.93
C ILE A 20 -18.27 -2.06 14.18
N ILE A 21 -19.30 -1.29 14.49
CA ILE A 21 -19.18 0.16 14.62
C ILE A 21 -19.01 0.36 16.13
N SER A 22 -17.88 -0.10 16.67
CA SER A 22 -17.36 0.55 17.87
C SER A 22 -16.70 1.81 17.36
N THR A 23 -17.49 2.88 17.28
CA THR A 23 -16.99 4.21 17.59
C THR A 23 -16.33 4.12 18.97
N SER A 24 -15.06 3.70 19.03
CA SER A 24 -14.18 4.30 20.01
C SER A 24 -13.83 5.68 19.46
N LEU A 25 -14.78 6.61 19.64
CA LEU A 25 -14.48 7.96 20.13
C LEU A 25 -13.88 7.80 21.54
N VAL A 26 -12.78 7.07 21.62
CA VAL A 26 -11.78 7.28 22.63
C VAL A 26 -10.96 8.35 21.95
N GLU A 27 -11.19 9.61 22.34
CA GLU A 27 -10.15 10.62 22.16
C GLU A 27 -8.86 9.95 22.60
N PRO A 28 -7.85 9.80 21.70
CA PRO A 28 -6.58 9.26 22.11
C PRO A 28 -6.19 10.06 23.34
N THR A 29 -5.93 9.38 24.45
CA THR A 29 -5.25 10.06 25.55
C THR A 29 -4.00 10.71 24.96
N ASP A 30 -3.55 11.84 25.51
CA ASP A 30 -2.34 12.51 25.02
C ASP A 30 -1.16 11.53 24.85
N GLU A 31 -1.14 10.45 25.64
CA GLU A 31 -0.18 9.36 25.55
C GLU A 31 -0.38 8.44 24.33
N ASP A 32 -1.60 7.99 24.02
CA ASP A 32 -1.88 7.14 22.85
C ASP A 32 -1.69 7.91 21.53
N GLY A 33 -2.04 9.19 21.53
CA GLY A 33 -1.77 10.10 20.42
C GLY A 33 -0.27 10.31 20.19
N ARG A 34 0.51 10.52 21.27
CA ARG A 34 1.98 10.60 21.19
C ARG A 34 2.61 9.28 20.72
N ARG A 35 2.22 8.13 21.27
CA ARG A 35 2.72 6.81 20.84
C ARG A 35 2.47 6.55 19.36
N THR A 36 1.29 6.93 18.87
CA THR A 36 0.93 6.79 17.46
C THR A 36 1.78 7.71 16.58
N ARG A 37 1.98 8.98 17.00
CA ARG A 37 2.82 9.94 16.29
C ARG A 37 4.29 9.51 16.24
N ASP A 38 4.86 9.13 17.38
CA ASP A 38 6.24 8.63 17.49
C ASP A 38 6.45 7.40 16.60
N ARG A 39 5.43 6.54 16.47
CA ARG A 39 5.47 5.40 15.57
C ARG A 39 5.46 5.80 14.10
N VAL A 40 4.57 6.71 13.68
CA VAL A 40 4.55 7.20 12.29
C VAL A 40 5.90 7.80 11.90
N ILE A 41 6.55 8.51 12.83
CA ILE A 41 7.90 9.04 12.65
C ILE A 41 8.92 7.89 12.53
N SER A 42 8.88 6.92 13.44
CA SER A 42 9.76 5.75 13.44
C SER A 42 9.64 4.93 12.15
N ASP A 43 8.42 4.59 11.75
CA ASP A 43 8.12 3.79 10.56
C ASP A 43 8.63 4.48 9.30
N ARG A 44 8.48 5.81 9.24
CA ARG A 44 8.99 6.64 8.15
C ARG A 44 10.53 6.70 8.12
N ILE A 45 11.17 6.92 9.26
CA ILE A 45 12.65 6.93 9.36
C ILE A 45 13.21 5.55 8.98
N ASN A 46 12.62 4.47 9.50
CA ASN A 46 13.03 3.10 9.19
C ASN A 46 12.89 2.79 7.69
N HIS A 47 11.79 3.23 7.07
CA HIS A 47 11.58 3.09 5.63
C HIS A 47 12.64 3.86 4.83
N ASP A 48 12.99 5.06 5.27
CA ASP A 48 14.00 5.89 4.60
C ASP A 48 15.42 5.30 4.76
N LEU A 49 15.76 4.79 5.95
CA LEU A 49 17.04 4.15 6.24
C LEU A 49 17.22 2.80 5.55
N ARG A 50 16.14 2.04 5.34
CA ARG A 50 16.20 0.73 4.67
C ARG A 50 16.79 0.80 3.26
N TYR A 51 16.51 1.89 2.56
CA TYR A 51 16.99 2.11 1.19
C TYR A 51 18.19 3.06 1.14
N ALA A 52 18.75 3.43 2.29
CA ALA A 52 19.84 4.38 2.35
C ALA A 52 21.07 3.83 1.65
N THR A 53 21.54 4.55 0.63
CA THR A 53 22.86 4.35 0.01
C THR A 53 23.93 5.10 0.77
N GLN A 54 23.56 6.20 1.43
CA GLN A 54 24.45 7.00 2.27
C GLN A 54 23.66 7.66 3.41
N ILE A 55 24.30 7.79 4.58
CA ILE A 55 23.77 8.52 5.73
C ILE A 55 24.85 9.51 6.17
N ASP A 56 24.48 10.78 6.28
CA ASP A 56 25.32 11.84 6.82
C ASP A 56 24.64 12.45 8.06
N ALA A 57 25.23 12.20 9.22
CA ALA A 57 24.80 12.73 10.51
C ALA A 57 25.82 13.72 11.10
N THR A 58 26.62 14.39 10.26
CA THR A 58 27.65 15.34 10.71
C THR A 58 27.08 16.66 11.21
N GLY A 59 25.82 16.98 10.89
CA GLY A 59 25.12 18.17 11.38
C GLY A 59 24.62 18.01 12.82
N SER A 60 24.72 19.06 13.63
CA SER A 60 24.33 19.02 15.06
C SER A 60 22.83 18.81 15.30
N TYR A 61 21.99 19.14 14.30
CA TYR A 61 20.53 19.08 14.38
C TYR A 61 19.91 18.47 13.12
N SER A 62 20.72 17.87 12.26
CA SER A 62 20.28 17.38 10.95
C SER A 62 20.89 16.04 10.61
N VAL A 63 20.07 15.14 10.06
CA VAL A 63 20.52 13.88 9.46
C VAL A 63 20.07 13.87 8.01
N SER A 64 21.03 13.67 7.11
CA SER A 64 20.75 13.49 5.68
C SER A 64 20.84 12.01 5.32
N VAL A 65 19.90 11.54 4.51
CA VAL A 65 19.85 10.17 4.01
C VAL A 65 19.72 10.22 2.50
N GLU A 66 20.65 9.63 1.77
CA GLU A 66 20.51 9.41 0.33
C GLU A 66 19.95 8.02 0.08
N ARG A 67 18.98 7.91 -0.80
CA ARG A 67 18.36 6.64 -1.21
C ARG A 67 17.80 6.75 -2.62
N PRO A 68 17.54 5.66 -3.36
CA PRO A 68 16.73 5.73 -4.57
C PRO A 68 15.26 6.08 -4.25
N ASP A 69 14.60 6.78 -5.17
CA ASP A 69 13.15 6.97 -5.19
C ASP A 69 12.44 5.78 -5.85
N LEU A 70 11.12 5.87 -5.98
CA LEU A 70 10.32 4.81 -6.60
C LEU A 70 10.62 4.62 -8.09
N GLY A 71 11.26 5.59 -8.75
CA GLY A 71 11.76 5.52 -10.13
C GLY A 71 13.23 5.12 -10.22
N ASN A 72 13.83 4.65 -9.12
CA ASN A 72 15.25 4.32 -8.99
C ASN A 72 16.22 5.50 -9.25
N GLN A 73 15.74 6.74 -9.10
CA GLN A 73 16.55 7.95 -9.14
C GLN A 73 17.04 8.29 -7.74
N SER A 74 18.29 8.77 -7.60
CA SER A 74 18.79 9.18 -6.28
C SER A 74 17.98 10.37 -5.73
N GLN A 75 17.56 10.28 -4.47
CA GLN A 75 16.90 11.34 -3.71
C GLN A 75 17.62 11.55 -2.38
N THR A 76 17.75 12.80 -1.98
CA THR A 76 18.29 13.19 -0.67
C THR A 76 17.15 13.53 0.27
N LEU A 77 17.15 12.95 1.45
CA LEU A 77 16.20 13.24 2.51
C LEU A 77 16.93 13.97 3.60
N VAL A 78 16.39 15.10 4.06
CA VAL A 78 16.98 15.84 5.17
C VAL A 78 15.99 15.89 6.30
N TYR A 79 16.39 15.32 7.43
CA TYR A 79 15.71 15.41 8.71
C TYR A 79 16.32 16.53 9.53
N GLU A 80 15.51 17.46 10.01
CA GLU A 80 15.96 18.56 10.86
C GLU A 80 15.16 18.60 12.16
N ALA A 81 15.85 18.58 13.30
CA ALA A 81 15.26 18.62 14.63
C ALA A 81 15.62 19.93 15.33
N TYR A 82 14.67 20.85 15.43
CA TYR A 82 14.82 22.15 16.10
C TYR A 82 13.77 22.34 17.20
N LEU A 83 13.80 23.47 17.89
CA LEU A 83 12.82 23.85 18.94
C LEU A 83 11.36 23.80 18.45
N ASN A 84 11.14 23.94 17.15
CA ASN A 84 9.82 23.92 16.52
C ASN A 84 9.40 22.53 16.04
N GLY A 85 10.18 21.49 16.34
CA GLY A 85 9.84 20.13 15.97
C GLY A 85 10.86 19.38 15.11
N LEU A 86 10.47 18.17 14.73
CA LEU A 86 11.13 17.36 13.72
C LEU A 86 10.50 17.64 12.36
N THR A 87 11.31 17.95 11.36
CA THR A 87 10.87 18.16 9.98
C THR A 87 11.64 17.28 9.02
N ARG A 88 11.08 17.06 7.83
CA ARG A 88 11.66 16.26 6.76
C ARG A 88 11.46 16.93 5.41
N SER A 89 12.53 17.11 4.65
CA SER A 89 12.47 17.55 3.25
C SER A 89 12.99 16.45 2.31
N VAL A 90 12.55 16.49 1.06
CA VAL A 90 12.97 15.57 -0.02
C VAL A 90 13.56 16.38 -1.15
N SER A 91 14.84 16.16 -1.47
CA SER A 91 15.59 16.77 -2.57
C SER A 91 15.47 18.30 -2.61
N GLY A 92 15.47 18.94 -1.43
CA GLY A 92 15.31 20.39 -1.29
C GLY A 92 13.89 20.92 -1.54
N GLY A 93 12.90 20.03 -1.63
CA GLY A 93 11.47 20.36 -1.74
C GLY A 93 10.86 20.83 -0.42
N GLU A 94 9.53 20.98 -0.41
CA GLU A 94 8.80 21.47 0.76
C GLU A 94 9.06 20.61 2.01
N SER A 95 9.36 21.28 3.11
CA SER A 95 9.59 20.63 4.39
C SER A 95 8.26 20.24 5.03
N THR A 96 8.12 18.95 5.34
CA THR A 96 6.97 18.40 6.07
C THR A 96 7.30 18.34 7.56
N GLN A 97 6.49 18.99 8.40
CA GLN A 97 6.61 18.84 9.85
C GLN A 97 6.11 17.46 10.27
N LEU A 98 6.99 16.67 10.89
CA LEU A 98 6.72 15.32 11.36
C LEU A 98 6.27 15.30 12.83
N ASP A 99 6.87 16.15 13.65
CA ASP A 99 6.48 16.35 15.05
C ASP A 99 6.56 17.84 15.40
N PRO A 100 5.49 18.48 15.92
CA PRO A 100 5.53 19.88 16.33
C PRO A 100 6.20 20.14 17.70
N ALA A 101 6.50 19.10 18.49
CA ALA A 101 6.90 19.23 19.89
C ALA A 101 8.36 18.80 20.21
N ALA A 102 9.15 18.45 19.19
CA ALA A 102 10.55 18.00 19.32
C ALA A 102 10.81 17.05 20.52
N PRO A 103 10.05 15.95 20.68
CA PRO A 103 10.38 14.98 21.71
C PRO A 103 11.75 14.38 21.39
N SER A 104 12.59 14.23 22.43
CA SER A 104 13.77 13.37 22.35
C SER A 104 13.29 11.91 22.27
N VAL A 105 13.02 11.42 21.07
CA VAL A 105 12.68 10.01 20.87
C VAL A 105 13.98 9.24 20.69
N ASN A 106 14.41 8.51 21.71
CA ASN A 106 15.47 7.52 21.58
C ASN A 106 14.90 6.33 20.82
N LEU A 107 15.07 6.31 19.50
CA LEU A 107 14.67 5.21 18.65
C LEU A 107 15.82 4.21 18.56
N HIS A 108 15.57 2.99 19.03
CA HIS A 108 16.39 1.85 18.63
C HIS A 108 15.88 1.40 17.26
N VAL A 109 16.61 1.77 16.20
CA VAL A 109 16.45 1.10 14.92
C VAL A 109 17.02 -0.28 15.13
N ASP A 110 16.14 -1.28 15.29
CA ASP A 110 16.56 -2.68 15.27
C ASP A 110 17.43 -2.84 14.04
N GLY A 111 18.68 -3.24 14.25
CA GLY A 111 19.59 -3.56 13.17
C GLY A 111 19.00 -4.70 12.37
N TYR A 112 18.18 -4.36 11.37
CA TYR A 112 17.78 -5.32 10.36
C TYR A 112 19.03 -5.58 9.54
N THR A 113 19.81 -6.54 10.01
CA THR A 113 20.60 -7.34 9.10
C THR A 113 19.54 -8.06 8.29
N ALA A 114 19.22 -7.52 7.10
CA ALA A 114 18.46 -8.30 6.13
C ALA A 114 19.11 -9.67 6.14
N PRO A 115 18.36 -10.76 6.43
CA PRO A 115 18.95 -12.06 6.26
C PRO A 115 19.48 -12.07 4.84
N THR A 116 20.81 -12.09 4.70
CA THR A 116 21.46 -12.63 3.50
C THR A 116 21.23 -14.15 3.54
N ALA A 117 20.00 -14.58 3.85
CA ALA A 117 19.47 -15.87 3.53
C ALA A 117 19.76 -15.98 2.05
N GLY A 118 20.73 -16.84 1.73
CA GLY A 118 21.42 -16.83 0.45
C GLY A 118 20.40 -16.68 -0.65
N LEU A 119 20.57 -15.66 -1.51
CA LEU A 119 19.71 -15.32 -2.64
C LEU A 119 18.99 -16.56 -3.13
N GLN A 120 17.81 -16.84 -2.58
CA GLN A 120 17.05 -18.00 -3.02
C GLN A 120 16.52 -17.54 -4.35
N THR A 121 17.16 -18.00 -5.41
CA THR A 121 16.99 -17.56 -6.80
C THR A 121 15.59 -17.81 -7.35
N MET A 122 14.66 -18.30 -6.52
CA MET A 122 13.30 -18.70 -6.87
C MET A 122 12.22 -18.10 -5.93
N ARG A 123 12.55 -17.05 -5.16
CA ARG A 123 11.52 -16.30 -4.41
C ARG A 123 10.84 -15.27 -5.32
N PRO A 124 9.50 -15.11 -5.26
CA PRO A 124 8.81 -14.11 -6.05
C PRO A 124 9.33 -12.71 -5.72
N ARG A 125 9.60 -11.93 -6.77
CA ARG A 125 10.04 -10.54 -6.63
C ARG A 125 9.45 -9.67 -7.72
N ILE A 126 9.15 -8.43 -7.38
CA ILE A 126 8.71 -7.43 -8.35
C ILE A 126 9.92 -7.07 -9.21
N ARG A 127 9.85 -7.46 -10.48
CA ARG A 127 10.89 -7.17 -11.47
C ARG A 127 10.78 -5.74 -11.98
N ALA A 128 9.56 -5.32 -12.34
CA ALA A 128 9.31 -4.04 -12.97
C ALA A 128 7.88 -3.58 -12.68
N VAL A 129 7.66 -2.26 -12.76
CA VAL A 129 6.38 -1.62 -12.50
C VAL A 129 6.12 -0.58 -13.57
N SER A 130 4.86 -0.49 -14.01
CA SER A 130 4.33 0.58 -14.86
C SER A 130 3.10 1.17 -14.19
N THR A 131 2.84 2.45 -14.41
CA THR A 131 1.70 3.15 -13.82
C THR A 131 1.09 4.11 -14.82
N ALA A 132 -0.23 4.24 -14.82
CA ALA A 132 -0.93 5.25 -15.59
C ALA A 132 -2.05 5.87 -14.75
N VAL A 133 -2.40 7.12 -15.04
CA VAL A 133 -3.44 7.86 -14.32
C VAL A 133 -4.25 8.70 -15.30
N THR A 134 -5.53 8.93 -14.99
CA THR A 134 -6.34 9.90 -15.73
C THR A 134 -5.96 11.33 -15.35
N GLY A 135 -6.06 12.25 -16.32
CA GLY A 135 -5.85 13.68 -16.12
C GLY A 135 -7.11 14.49 -15.83
N GLY A 136 -8.28 13.87 -15.72
CA GLY A 136 -9.56 14.53 -15.47
C GLY A 136 -10.78 13.82 -16.06
N TRP A 137 -11.98 14.40 -15.82
CA TRP A 137 -13.28 13.70 -15.88
C TRP A 137 -13.81 13.45 -17.29
N SER A 138 -13.10 13.90 -18.33
CA SER A 138 -13.55 13.76 -19.71
C SER A 138 -13.01 12.51 -20.39
N SER A 139 -12.11 11.77 -19.74
CA SER A 139 -11.57 10.56 -20.33
C SER A 139 -12.59 9.41 -20.28
N SER A 140 -12.53 8.56 -21.30
CA SER A 140 -13.25 7.28 -21.39
C SER A 140 -12.30 6.10 -21.61
N SER A 141 -10.99 6.38 -21.62
CA SER A 141 -9.97 5.35 -21.73
C SER A 141 -8.68 5.76 -21.03
N LEU A 142 -7.87 4.78 -20.65
CA LEU A 142 -6.55 4.99 -20.06
C LEU A 142 -5.61 3.94 -20.62
N THR A 143 -4.50 4.37 -21.18
CA THR A 143 -3.47 3.47 -21.70
C THR A 143 -2.41 3.23 -20.64
N ILE A 144 -2.05 1.97 -20.44
CA ILE A 144 -0.93 1.55 -19.58
C ILE A 144 0.00 0.66 -20.39
N ASP A 145 1.29 0.99 -20.36
CA ASP A 145 2.33 0.19 -21.00
C ASP A 145 2.74 -0.99 -20.11
N LEU A 146 3.12 -2.08 -20.75
CA LEU A 146 3.80 -3.19 -20.10
C LEU A 146 5.08 -2.66 -19.42
N PRO A 147 5.41 -3.07 -18.20
CA PRO A 147 6.64 -2.62 -17.55
C PRO A 147 7.88 -2.95 -18.39
N ASP A 148 8.76 -1.97 -18.63
CA ASP A 148 9.93 -2.09 -19.54
C ASP A 148 10.87 -3.27 -19.21
N GLY A 149 10.85 -3.77 -17.97
CA GLY A 149 11.64 -4.91 -17.53
C GLY A 149 10.96 -6.28 -17.65
N ALA A 150 9.66 -6.33 -17.95
CA ALA A 150 8.86 -7.57 -17.93
C ALA A 150 9.34 -8.59 -18.97
N ARG A 151 9.26 -9.88 -18.65
CA ARG A 151 9.71 -10.99 -19.50
C ARG A 151 8.69 -12.12 -19.57
N PRO A 152 8.67 -12.91 -20.67
CA PRO A 152 7.87 -14.13 -20.72
C PRO A 152 8.16 -15.04 -19.53
N GLY A 153 7.10 -15.53 -18.89
CA GLY A 153 7.17 -16.29 -17.64
C GLY A 153 7.00 -15.46 -16.37
N ASP A 154 7.00 -14.12 -16.45
CA ASP A 154 6.61 -13.28 -15.31
C ASP A 154 5.09 -13.30 -15.13
N LEU A 155 4.63 -13.27 -13.87
CA LEU A 155 3.23 -13.00 -13.52
C LEU A 155 2.99 -11.50 -13.62
N LEU A 156 2.04 -11.10 -14.45
CA LEU A 156 1.57 -9.73 -14.51
C LEU A 156 0.38 -9.56 -13.57
N LEU A 157 0.46 -8.55 -12.70
CA LEU A 157 -0.66 -8.10 -11.87
C LEU A 157 -1.05 -6.68 -12.25
N LEU A 158 -2.31 -6.49 -12.62
CA LEU A 158 -2.88 -5.18 -12.91
C LEU A 158 -3.80 -4.78 -11.76
N ALA A 159 -3.45 -3.69 -11.08
CA ALA A 159 -4.29 -3.05 -10.08
C ALA A 159 -4.97 -1.83 -10.70
N VAL A 160 -6.29 -1.79 -10.64
CA VAL A 160 -7.11 -0.69 -11.14
C VAL A 160 -7.89 -0.08 -10.00
N VAL A 161 -7.60 1.19 -9.71
CA VAL A 161 -8.43 2.00 -8.84
C VAL A 161 -9.31 2.86 -9.71
N SER A 162 -10.61 2.85 -9.42
CA SER A 162 -11.57 3.65 -10.13
C SER A 162 -12.54 4.36 -9.20
N ARG A 163 -12.86 5.59 -9.58
CA ARG A 163 -13.89 6.43 -8.97
C ARG A 163 -14.76 6.99 -10.08
N ASN A 164 -16.07 6.96 -9.88
CA ASN A 164 -17.08 7.34 -10.88
C ASN A 164 -17.04 6.54 -12.20
N ALA A 165 -16.24 5.47 -12.29
CA ALA A 165 -16.23 4.55 -13.41
C ALA A 165 -16.93 3.24 -12.99
N PHE A 166 -18.13 2.99 -13.52
CA PHE A 166 -18.94 1.85 -13.08
C PHE A 166 -18.49 0.51 -13.67
N PHE A 167 -17.65 0.53 -14.71
CA PHE A 167 -17.08 -0.65 -15.36
C PHE A 167 -15.75 -0.27 -16.01
N VAL A 168 -14.68 -0.99 -15.69
CA VAL A 168 -13.40 -0.88 -16.38
C VAL A 168 -13.13 -2.19 -17.12
N SER A 169 -12.77 -2.09 -18.40
CA SER A 169 -12.44 -3.26 -19.22
C SER A 169 -11.08 -3.08 -19.87
N ALA A 170 -10.20 -4.06 -19.72
CA ALA A 170 -8.89 -4.04 -20.37
C ALA A 170 -8.97 -4.61 -21.79
N SER A 171 -8.39 -3.89 -22.75
CA SER A 171 -8.22 -4.30 -24.14
C SER A 171 -6.74 -4.30 -24.54
N PRO A 172 -6.23 -5.34 -25.21
CA PRO A 172 -6.96 -6.57 -25.57
C PRO A 172 -7.31 -7.41 -24.33
N SER A 173 -8.35 -8.25 -24.46
CA SER A 173 -8.80 -9.16 -23.41
C SER A 173 -7.76 -10.25 -23.12
N GLY A 174 -7.73 -10.76 -21.89
CA GLY A 174 -6.77 -11.80 -21.49
C GLY A 174 -6.46 -11.81 -20.00
N TRP A 175 -6.88 -10.76 -19.29
CA TRP A 175 -6.79 -10.63 -17.85
C TRP A 175 -7.86 -11.46 -17.15
N GLN A 176 -7.46 -12.16 -16.09
CA GLN A 176 -8.37 -12.85 -15.18
C GLN A 176 -8.62 -11.98 -13.95
N ASP A 177 -9.89 -11.80 -13.59
CA ASP A 177 -10.29 -11.15 -12.34
C ASP A 177 -9.80 -11.98 -11.15
N LEU A 178 -9.02 -11.36 -10.25
CA LEU A 178 -8.52 -12.02 -9.04
C LEU A 178 -9.36 -11.66 -7.83
N ASP A 179 -9.58 -10.36 -7.62
CA ASP A 179 -10.38 -9.84 -6.50
C ASP A 179 -10.83 -8.42 -6.82
N TYR A 180 -11.89 -7.96 -6.14
CA TYR A 180 -12.30 -6.56 -6.19
C TYR A 180 -12.93 -6.12 -4.87
N ARG A 181 -12.80 -4.85 -4.56
CA ARG A 181 -13.38 -4.26 -3.36
C ARG A 181 -13.92 -2.87 -3.61
N PHE A 182 -15.17 -2.66 -3.22
CA PHE A 182 -15.84 -1.37 -3.27
C PHE A 182 -16.07 -0.79 -1.88
N ASN A 183 -15.94 0.52 -1.75
CA ASN A 183 -16.37 1.27 -0.58
C ASN A 183 -16.67 2.73 -0.96
N THR A 184 -17.86 3.24 -0.63
CA THR A 184 -18.18 4.68 -0.69
C THR A 184 -17.66 5.40 -1.96
N GLY A 185 -17.92 4.80 -3.13
CA GLY A 185 -17.57 5.39 -4.42
C GLY A 185 -16.11 5.20 -4.88
N ILE A 186 -15.27 4.48 -4.12
CA ILE A 186 -13.98 3.97 -4.57
C ILE A 186 -14.07 2.46 -4.84
N LEU A 187 -13.53 2.02 -5.97
CA LEU A 187 -13.41 0.62 -6.36
C LEU A 187 -11.93 0.31 -6.61
N LEU A 188 -11.47 -0.84 -6.10
CA LEU A 188 -10.17 -1.42 -6.40
C LEU A 188 -10.40 -2.80 -7.01
N GLU A 189 -9.89 -3.02 -8.22
CA GLU A 189 -9.96 -4.28 -8.96
C GLU A 189 -8.54 -4.79 -9.18
N LEU A 190 -8.32 -6.09 -8.99
CA LEU A 190 -7.06 -6.76 -9.26
C LEU A 190 -7.27 -7.80 -10.35
N TYR A 191 -6.37 -7.80 -11.33
CA TYR A 191 -6.35 -8.77 -12.41
C TYR A 191 -4.98 -9.43 -12.52
N GLY A 192 -4.96 -10.67 -12.98
CA GLY A 192 -3.76 -11.46 -13.20
C GLY A 192 -3.66 -11.98 -14.62
N GLN A 193 -2.44 -12.06 -15.15
CA GLN A 193 -2.15 -12.71 -16.42
C GLN A 193 -0.69 -13.19 -16.44
N TRP A 194 -0.41 -14.36 -17.02
CA TRP A 194 0.97 -14.75 -17.31
C TRP A 194 1.49 -14.04 -18.56
N MET A 195 2.69 -13.47 -18.47
CA MET A 195 3.36 -12.89 -19.63
C MET A 195 3.88 -14.00 -20.56
N THR A 196 3.59 -13.87 -21.85
CA THR A 196 4.12 -14.72 -22.91
C THR A 196 4.80 -13.86 -23.97
N ALA A 197 5.46 -14.50 -24.94
CA ALA A 197 6.05 -13.78 -26.08
C ALA A 197 5.01 -13.04 -26.96
N SER A 198 3.71 -13.38 -26.84
CA SER A 198 2.62 -12.71 -27.55
C SER A 198 1.86 -11.69 -26.70
N THR A 199 2.28 -11.45 -25.45
CA THR A 199 1.67 -10.43 -24.61
C THR A 199 1.87 -9.05 -25.26
N PRO A 200 0.80 -8.25 -25.43
CA PRO A 200 0.90 -6.90 -25.97
C PRO A 200 1.79 -6.00 -25.12
N GLY A 201 2.53 -5.09 -25.75
CA GLY A 201 3.35 -4.10 -25.06
C GLY A 201 2.53 -3.00 -24.36
N THR A 202 1.24 -2.89 -24.65
CA THR A 202 0.37 -1.84 -24.13
C THR A 202 -1.06 -2.35 -24.01
N TYR A 203 -1.76 -1.92 -22.96
CA TYR A 203 -3.18 -2.18 -22.74
C TYR A 203 -3.95 -0.87 -22.63
N THR A 204 -5.18 -0.87 -23.16
CA THR A 204 -6.12 0.24 -23.03
C THR A 204 -7.28 -0.18 -22.13
N LEU A 205 -7.43 0.51 -21.02
CA LEU A 205 -8.55 0.37 -20.09
C LEU A 205 -9.69 1.28 -20.57
N ASN A 206 -10.80 0.70 -20.98
CA ASN A 206 -11.99 1.42 -21.42
C ASN A 206 -13.02 1.48 -20.30
N TYR A 207 -13.60 2.65 -20.09
CA TYR A 207 -14.59 2.91 -19.06
C TYR A 207 -15.59 3.98 -19.48
N PHE A 208 -16.73 4.02 -18.80
CA PHE A 208 -17.76 5.02 -19.07
C PHE A 208 -17.27 6.43 -18.75
N TRP A 209 -17.69 7.42 -19.55
CA TRP A 209 -17.31 8.83 -19.39
C TRP A 209 -17.51 9.31 -17.94
N GLY A 210 -16.57 10.14 -17.45
CA GLY A 210 -16.58 10.62 -16.07
C GLY A 210 -15.76 9.79 -15.09
N GLY A 211 -15.10 8.72 -15.55
CA GLY A 211 -14.26 7.87 -14.71
C GLY A 211 -12.90 8.46 -14.41
N ASP A 212 -12.49 8.41 -13.15
CA ASP A 212 -11.16 8.80 -12.67
C ASP A 212 -10.42 7.55 -12.18
N LEU A 213 -9.29 7.26 -12.82
CA LEU A 213 -8.54 6.03 -12.60
C LEU A 213 -7.09 6.30 -12.21
N ALA A 214 -6.58 5.46 -11.32
CA ALA A 214 -5.15 5.27 -11.07
C ALA A 214 -4.84 3.79 -11.18
N VAL A 215 -3.90 3.43 -12.05
CA VAL A 215 -3.62 2.02 -12.35
C VAL A 215 -2.13 1.73 -12.30
N ALA A 216 -1.81 0.50 -11.94
CA ALA A 216 -0.45 0.01 -11.92
C ALA A 216 -0.38 -1.43 -12.41
N MET A 217 0.66 -1.73 -13.18
CA MET A 217 1.00 -3.07 -13.63
C MET A 217 2.32 -3.49 -13.01
N LEU A 218 2.33 -4.60 -12.29
CA LEU A 218 3.54 -5.22 -11.73
C LEU A 218 3.91 -6.43 -12.58
N ALA A 219 5.20 -6.58 -12.90
CA ALA A 219 5.75 -7.84 -13.39
C ALA A 219 6.48 -8.53 -12.24
N ILE A 220 6.07 -9.76 -11.91
CA ILE A 220 6.61 -10.55 -10.80
C ILE A 220 7.29 -11.78 -11.38
N GLU A 221 8.58 -11.91 -11.10
CA GLU A 221 9.35 -13.08 -11.52
C GLU A 221 9.37 -14.15 -10.41
N HIS A 222 9.58 -15.41 -10.79
CA HIS A 222 9.64 -16.57 -9.89
C HIS A 222 8.34 -16.85 -9.09
N ALA A 223 7.20 -16.34 -9.56
CA ALA A 223 5.89 -16.74 -9.04
C ALA A 223 5.58 -18.19 -9.47
N ASN A 224 4.90 -18.95 -8.61
CA ASN A 224 4.54 -20.33 -8.88
C ASN A 224 3.66 -20.42 -10.12
N SER A 225 4.16 -21.05 -11.19
CA SER A 225 3.45 -21.13 -12.48
C SER A 225 2.11 -21.90 -12.43
N SER A 226 1.95 -22.82 -11.48
CA SER A 226 0.75 -23.65 -11.34
C SER A 226 -0.30 -23.06 -10.39
N TRP A 227 0.15 -22.41 -9.32
CA TRP A 227 -0.72 -21.80 -8.32
C TRP A 227 -0.02 -20.59 -7.66
N PRO A 228 0.00 -19.43 -8.34
CA PRO A 228 0.79 -18.28 -7.87
C PRO A 228 0.19 -17.61 -6.63
N PHE A 229 -1.08 -17.85 -6.29
CA PHE A 229 -1.79 -17.12 -5.23
C PHE A 229 -2.06 -18.01 -4.01
N GLY A 230 -1.24 -17.88 -2.97
CA GLY A 230 -1.40 -18.64 -1.73
C GLY A 230 -2.63 -18.20 -0.93
N TRP A 231 -2.90 -16.89 -0.92
CA TRP A 231 -4.01 -16.28 -0.19
C TRP A 231 -4.35 -14.89 -0.73
N ALA A 232 -5.61 -14.49 -0.58
CA ALA A 232 -6.05 -13.11 -0.78
C ALA A 232 -7.03 -12.71 0.33
N GLY A 233 -7.01 -11.42 0.68
CA GLY A 233 -7.95 -10.87 1.65
C GLY A 233 -8.18 -9.39 1.41
N ALA A 234 -9.38 -8.93 1.74
CA ALA A 234 -9.79 -7.55 1.51
C ALA A 234 -10.37 -6.89 2.76
N SER A 235 -10.21 -5.58 2.86
CA SER A 235 -10.79 -4.74 3.90
C SER A 235 -11.19 -3.38 3.33
N SER A 236 -11.99 -2.64 4.09
CA SER A 236 -12.52 -1.34 3.67
C SER A 236 -12.94 -0.53 4.88
N GLY A 237 -12.79 0.79 4.82
CA GLY A 237 -13.17 1.67 5.90
C GLY A 237 -13.11 3.15 5.53
N THR A 238 -13.21 4.01 6.54
CA THR A 238 -13.05 5.45 6.36
C THR A 238 -12.00 5.93 7.35
N SER A 239 -10.94 6.56 6.84
CA SER A 239 -9.96 7.22 7.68
C SER A 239 -10.51 8.54 8.19
N VAL A 240 -10.21 8.84 9.45
CA VAL A 240 -10.44 10.16 10.05
C VAL A 240 -9.07 10.78 10.33
N ALA A 241 -8.81 11.96 9.76
CA ALA A 241 -7.55 12.67 9.97
C ALA A 241 -7.20 12.75 11.47
N GLY A 242 -5.97 12.38 11.83
CA GLY A 242 -5.50 12.30 13.22
C GLY A 242 -5.89 11.04 14.02
N VAL A 243 -6.74 10.14 13.49
CA VAL A 243 -7.18 8.92 14.21
C VAL A 243 -6.65 7.66 13.52
N ALA A 244 -5.41 7.28 13.85
CA ALA A 244 -4.69 6.21 13.12
C ALA A 244 -5.35 4.82 13.18
N SER A 245 -6.14 4.52 14.21
CA SER A 245 -6.89 3.26 14.31
C SER A 245 -7.95 3.09 13.21
N THR A 246 -8.28 4.16 12.48
CA THR A 246 -9.21 4.15 11.34
C THR A 246 -8.52 4.01 9.98
N TYR A 247 -7.18 3.98 9.97
CA TYR A 247 -6.41 3.92 8.73
C TYR A 247 -6.37 2.49 8.20
N PRO A 248 -6.09 2.28 6.91
CA PRO A 248 -5.88 0.95 6.39
C PRO A 248 -4.70 0.29 7.12
N ARG A 249 -4.85 -0.98 7.47
CA ARG A 249 -3.78 -1.81 8.05
C ARG A 249 -3.38 -2.89 7.04
N PRO A 250 -2.12 -3.34 7.02
CA PRO A 250 -1.74 -4.47 6.20
C PRO A 250 -2.54 -5.72 6.57
N LEU A 251 -2.92 -6.49 5.56
CA LEU A 251 -3.62 -7.75 5.70
C LEU A 251 -2.64 -8.88 5.38
N GLU A 252 -2.59 -9.89 6.22
CA GLU A 252 -1.68 -11.02 6.05
C GLU A 252 -2.32 -12.27 6.64
N ASN A 253 -2.15 -13.41 5.97
CA ASN A 253 -2.52 -14.68 6.55
C ASN A 253 -1.34 -15.26 7.31
N THR A 254 -1.32 -15.02 8.62
CA THR A 254 -0.24 -15.49 9.52
C THR A 254 -0.11 -17.02 9.55
N ALA A 255 -1.08 -17.78 9.03
CA ALA A 255 -1.02 -19.24 8.97
C ALA A 255 -0.31 -19.78 7.72
N THR A 256 -0.30 -19.04 6.61
CA THR A 256 0.25 -19.52 5.32
C THR A 256 1.48 -18.77 4.86
N ILE A 257 1.68 -17.53 5.34
CA ILE A 257 2.80 -16.73 4.88
C ILE A 257 4.15 -17.35 5.29
N GLY A 258 4.92 -17.77 4.29
CA GLY A 258 6.24 -18.33 4.44
C GLY A 258 7.32 -17.37 3.96
N GLU A 259 8.59 -17.69 4.23
CA GLU A 259 9.72 -16.89 3.75
C GLU A 259 9.81 -16.78 2.22
N ARG A 260 9.15 -17.69 1.49
CA ARG A 260 9.07 -17.74 0.03
C ARG A 260 7.87 -16.96 -0.53
N THR A 261 7.03 -16.40 0.32
CA THR A 261 5.83 -15.68 -0.09
C THR A 261 6.14 -14.20 -0.24
N LEU A 262 5.69 -13.59 -1.35
CA LEU A 262 5.65 -12.16 -1.56
C LEU A 262 4.25 -11.65 -1.19
N ASN A 263 4.16 -10.94 -0.08
CA ASN A 263 2.95 -10.28 0.38
C ASN A 263 2.83 -8.90 -0.30
N LEU A 264 1.77 -8.70 -1.08
CA LEU A 264 1.44 -7.45 -1.75
C LEU A 264 0.23 -6.81 -1.09
N GLN A 265 0.33 -5.54 -0.75
CA GLN A 265 -0.75 -4.71 -0.22
C GLN A 265 -1.14 -3.69 -1.27
N PHE A 266 -2.38 -3.76 -1.76
CA PHE A 266 -2.98 -2.80 -2.67
C PHE A 266 -3.95 -1.95 -1.88
N ILE A 267 -3.72 -0.65 -1.84
CA ILE A 267 -4.54 0.31 -1.09
C ILE A 267 -5.08 1.34 -2.05
N ALA A 268 -6.39 1.49 -2.08
CA ALA A 268 -7.05 2.55 -2.81
C ALA A 268 -7.76 3.49 -1.85
N SER A 269 -7.82 4.76 -2.20
CA SER A 269 -8.57 5.74 -1.42
C SER A 269 -9.22 6.78 -2.31
N THR A 270 -10.33 7.34 -1.83
CA THR A 270 -10.84 8.61 -2.35
C THR A 270 -9.84 9.71 -2.03
N ARG A 271 -9.62 10.63 -2.97
CA ARG A 271 -8.60 11.69 -2.86
C ARG A 271 -7.18 11.10 -2.80
N ALA A 272 -6.21 11.91 -2.39
CA ALA A 272 -4.84 11.50 -2.09
C ALA A 272 -4.52 11.63 -0.60
N PRO A 273 -5.02 10.75 0.29
CA PRO A 273 -4.78 10.87 1.72
C PRO A 273 -3.35 10.53 2.13
N THR A 274 -2.65 9.75 1.32
CA THR A 274 -1.24 9.42 1.55
C THR A 274 -0.33 10.53 1.04
N PRO A 275 0.79 10.81 1.73
CA PRO A 275 1.83 11.68 1.18
C PRO A 275 2.32 11.09 -0.14
N GLN A 276 2.51 11.92 -1.17
CA GLN A 276 2.95 11.43 -2.50
C GLN A 276 4.33 10.76 -2.47
N THR A 277 5.11 10.99 -1.40
CA THR A 277 6.46 10.42 -1.22
C THR A 277 6.47 8.99 -0.73
N SER A 278 5.43 8.51 -0.02
CA SER A 278 5.39 7.17 0.58
C SER A 278 4.03 6.85 1.19
N LEU A 279 3.64 5.56 1.17
CA LEU A 279 2.48 5.03 1.88
C LEU A 279 2.71 4.96 3.40
N GLY A 280 3.98 4.91 3.82
CA GLY A 280 4.37 4.96 5.23
C GLY A 280 4.02 3.70 6.03
N ILE A 281 3.92 2.54 5.37
CA ILE A 281 3.61 1.27 6.06
C ILE A 281 4.90 0.66 6.60
N ALA A 282 5.01 0.53 7.93
CA ALA A 282 6.16 -0.10 8.58
C ALA A 282 6.42 -1.51 8.05
N SER A 283 7.69 -1.89 7.90
CA SER A 283 8.14 -3.21 7.41
C SER A 283 7.82 -3.53 5.95
N PHE A 284 7.06 -2.69 5.23
CA PHE A 284 6.78 -2.85 3.81
C PHE A 284 7.63 -1.92 2.94
N THR A 285 7.75 -2.31 1.68
CA THR A 285 8.42 -1.58 0.61
C THR A 285 7.38 -0.96 -0.29
N ASP A 286 7.36 0.35 -0.39
CA ASP A 286 6.49 1.03 -1.34
C ASP A 286 6.92 0.69 -2.77
N CYS A 287 5.95 0.31 -3.59
CA CYS A 287 6.13 -0.04 -4.99
C CYS A 287 5.45 1.00 -5.88
N VAL A 288 4.27 1.46 -5.48
CA VAL A 288 3.47 2.45 -6.21
C VAL A 288 2.83 3.41 -5.23
N ASN A 289 2.80 4.69 -5.61
CA ASN A 289 1.98 5.71 -4.97
C ASN A 289 1.58 6.72 -6.05
N ARG A 290 0.33 6.68 -6.49
CA ARG A 290 -0.17 7.44 -7.64
C ARG A 290 -1.53 8.05 -7.33
N VAL A 291 -1.76 9.24 -7.88
CA VAL A 291 -3.01 9.98 -7.75
C VAL A 291 -3.63 10.12 -9.13
N GLY A 292 -4.84 9.59 -9.29
CA GLY A 292 -5.69 9.77 -10.46
C GLY A 292 -6.45 11.08 -10.34
N SER A 293 -6.44 11.87 -11.42
CA SER A 293 -7.15 13.15 -11.56
C SER A 293 -6.99 14.09 -10.35
N PRO A 294 -5.73 14.48 -10.01
CA PRO A 294 -5.44 15.32 -8.86
C PRO A 294 -6.13 16.68 -8.92
N GLY A 295 -6.63 17.15 -7.78
CA GLY A 295 -7.31 18.45 -7.64
C GLY A 295 -8.77 18.44 -8.10
N THR A 296 -9.34 17.27 -8.36
CA THR A 296 -10.66 17.15 -8.95
C THR A 296 -11.65 16.37 -8.07
N THR A 297 -12.95 16.40 -8.39
CA THR A 297 -14.00 15.81 -7.54
C THR A 297 -13.94 14.30 -7.51
N GLY A 298 -13.45 13.65 -8.57
CA GLY A 298 -13.21 12.21 -8.61
C GLY A 298 -11.77 11.80 -8.35
N GLU A 299 -10.95 12.69 -7.77
CA GLU A 299 -9.60 12.34 -7.29
C GLU A 299 -9.61 11.02 -6.50
N CYS A 300 -8.66 10.14 -6.84
CA CYS A 300 -8.46 8.84 -6.22
C CYS A 300 -6.95 8.54 -6.14
N SER A 301 -6.55 7.66 -5.23
CA SER A 301 -5.15 7.25 -5.11
C SER A 301 -5.02 5.74 -5.10
N LEU A 302 -3.95 5.25 -5.72
CA LEU A 302 -3.49 3.87 -5.66
C LEU A 302 -2.11 3.82 -5.00
N GLY A 303 -2.03 3.07 -3.91
CA GLY A 303 -0.82 2.66 -3.23
C GLY A 303 -0.59 1.17 -3.37
N ILE A 304 0.64 0.76 -3.65
CA ILE A 304 1.07 -0.64 -3.57
C ILE A 304 2.30 -0.72 -2.68
N ALA A 305 2.29 -1.63 -1.71
CA ALA A 305 3.44 -1.96 -0.89
C ALA A 305 3.70 -3.47 -0.91
N SER A 306 4.95 -3.89 -0.73
CA SER A 306 5.32 -5.30 -0.73
C SER A 306 6.19 -5.68 0.47
N ARG A 307 6.10 -6.95 0.89
CA ARG A 307 7.10 -7.55 1.77
C ARG A 307 7.27 -9.02 1.43
N THR A 308 8.51 -9.51 1.49
CA THR A 308 8.80 -10.93 1.49
C THR A 308 8.75 -11.49 2.90
N GLY A 309 8.14 -12.67 3.07
CA GLY A 309 8.12 -13.37 4.34
C GLY A 309 7.08 -12.88 5.35
N PRO A 310 6.94 -13.59 6.49
CA PRO A 310 5.97 -13.31 7.55
C PRO A 310 6.23 -12.01 8.30
N MET A 311 5.17 -11.44 8.91
CA MET A 311 5.34 -10.21 9.68
C MET A 311 6.07 -10.52 10.96
N PRO A 312 7.13 -9.76 11.30
CA PRO A 312 7.73 -9.92 12.61
C PRO A 312 6.63 -9.71 13.65
N SER A 313 6.75 -10.37 14.79
CA SER A 313 5.83 -10.13 15.90
C SER A 313 5.93 -8.66 16.31
N LEU A 314 4.91 -7.88 16.00
CA LEU A 314 4.83 -6.47 16.35
C LEU A 314 3.84 -6.30 17.49
N THR A 315 4.22 -5.52 18.50
CA THR A 315 3.34 -5.15 19.63
C THR A 315 2.14 -4.31 19.21
N THR A 316 2.12 -3.80 17.98
CA THR A 316 0.97 -3.12 17.38
C THR A 316 1.01 -3.29 15.87
N THR A 317 -0.15 -3.41 15.25
CA THR A 317 -0.26 -3.53 13.78
C THR A 317 0.09 -2.20 13.11
N PRO A 318 0.95 -2.20 12.07
CA PRO A 318 1.23 -0.98 11.29
C PRO A 318 0.00 -0.53 10.51
N HIS A 319 -0.04 0.75 10.15
CA HIS A 319 -1.12 1.35 9.36
C HIS A 319 -0.53 2.21 8.24
N VAL A 320 -1.28 2.37 7.15
CA VAL A 320 -0.99 3.34 6.09
C VAL A 320 -1.12 4.75 6.67
N LEU A 321 -0.20 5.64 6.31
CA LEU A 321 -0.28 7.02 6.76
C LEU A 321 -1.31 7.81 5.95
N HIS A 322 -2.45 8.13 6.54
CA HIS A 322 -3.44 9.05 5.97
C HIS A 322 -3.37 10.42 6.66
N GLN A 323 -3.09 11.48 5.89
CA GLN A 323 -3.04 12.86 6.36
C GLN A 323 -4.40 13.58 6.29
N GLN A 324 -5.37 13.01 5.59
CA GLN A 324 -6.73 13.52 5.49
C GLN A 324 -7.77 12.39 5.59
N SER A 325 -9.00 12.76 5.90
CA SER A 325 -10.12 11.83 5.94
C SER A 325 -10.49 11.36 4.53
N ALA A 326 -10.62 10.05 4.35
CA ALA A 326 -10.89 9.43 3.06
C ALA A 326 -11.55 8.07 3.25
N SER A 327 -12.43 7.69 2.32
CA SER A 327 -12.87 6.30 2.21
C SER A 327 -11.78 5.49 1.52
N TRP A 328 -11.52 4.29 2.02
CA TRP A 328 -10.44 3.44 1.54
C TRP A 328 -10.89 1.99 1.37
N VAL A 329 -10.20 1.30 0.47
CA VAL A 329 -10.26 -0.15 0.29
C VAL A 329 -8.84 -0.70 0.25
N THR A 330 -8.66 -1.92 0.75
CA THR A 330 -7.40 -2.63 0.71
C THR A 330 -7.66 -4.04 0.23
N ILE A 331 -6.82 -4.53 -0.67
CA ILE A 331 -6.72 -5.94 -1.03
C ILE A 331 -5.27 -6.35 -0.79
N ALA A 332 -5.07 -7.49 -0.17
CA ALA A 332 -3.77 -8.12 -0.03
C ALA A 332 -3.75 -9.43 -0.80
N VAL A 333 -2.62 -9.71 -1.43
CA VAL A 333 -2.38 -10.95 -2.18
C VAL A 333 -1.02 -11.51 -1.78
N GLU A 334 -1.01 -12.78 -1.41
CA GLU A 334 0.20 -13.57 -1.17
C GLU A 334 0.57 -14.29 -2.47
N VAL A 335 1.70 -13.92 -3.06
CA VAL A 335 2.26 -14.59 -4.24
C VAL A 335 3.29 -15.62 -3.79
N GLU A 336 3.06 -16.88 -4.15
CA GLU A 336 3.91 -18.03 -3.81
C GLU A 336 5.04 -18.22 -4.83
N GLY A 337 6.18 -18.74 -4.38
CA GLY A 337 7.31 -19.08 -5.23
C GLY A 337 7.17 -20.41 -5.95
N ASP A 338 7.82 -20.55 -7.11
CA ASP A 338 7.98 -21.85 -7.78
C ASP A 338 8.63 -22.87 -6.82
N ASP A 339 8.18 -24.13 -6.84
CA ASP A 339 8.82 -25.23 -6.12
C ASP A 339 10.21 -25.53 -6.71
N GLU A 340 11.16 -25.98 -5.88
CA GLU A 340 12.52 -26.36 -6.33
C GLU A 340 12.52 -27.66 -7.16
#